data_AF-A0AAX6GEA0-F1
#
_entry.id   AF-A0AAX6GEA0-F1
#
_cell.length_a   1.000
_cell.length_b   1.000
_cell.length_c   1.000
_cell.angle_alpha   90.00
_cell.angle_beta   90.00
_cell.angle_gamma   90.00
#
_symmetry.space_group_name_H-M   'P 1'
#
loop_
_entity.id
_entity.type
_entity.pdbx_description
1 polymer ?
#
loop_
_entity_poly.entity_id
_entity_poly.type
_entity_poly.pdbx_seq_one_letter_code
_entity_poly.pdbx_strand_id
1 'polypeptide(L)'
;MTRGTLLLLLLLVAISPSPAASSKNEASSRAMDQIIAKMASKRSSPPVQEAAARALLSRLLPTHLSSFAFKVRPGSCGPTACFRIRNAGTAAPNAPEITIEGTSGVEVSSGLHWYLKYWCGAHLSWDKTGGVQLGSVPPPGSLPRVGGGGGVTVKRPVPWNYYQNVVTSSYSFVWWDWKRWEKELDWMALQGINLPLAFTGQEAIWQKVFKGFNVSSENLDNFFGGPAFLAWARMGNLHGWGGPLSQSWLDQQLALQKLILTRMVELGMTPVLPSFSGNVPAIFKQIFPLASVTRLGDWNTVNGDPRWCCTYLLDPSDPLFIEVGDAFIRQQEKEYGDITNIYNCDTFNENEPPTNDPSYISTLGSAVYKAMSKGDPDAIWLMQGWLFSSDSAFWKPPQMKALLHSVPIGKMIVLDLFAEVKPIWEISSQFYGVPYVWCMLHNFGGNIEMYGILDAISSGPIEARLSPNSTMVGVGMCMEGIEHNPVVYELMSEMAFRNHKIQVEAWLKSYSYRRYGQAIHQINEAWHILYHTIYNCTDGIADHNKDYIVELPDYSPHMKSPEISREGQMMKIRHKT
;
A
#
# COMPACT_ATOMS: atom_id res chain seq x y z
N MET A 1 -6.95 -52.42 52.04
CA MET A 1 -6.15 -52.83 50.87
C MET A 1 -6.40 -51.86 49.74
N THR A 2 -5.36 -51.08 49.51
CA THR A 2 -5.07 -50.06 48.50
C THR A 2 -5.66 -50.26 47.09
N ARG A 3 -6.32 -49.23 46.56
CA ARG A 3 -6.30 -48.90 45.13
C ARG A 3 -5.86 -47.45 44.98
N GLY A 4 -4.70 -47.28 44.36
CA GLY A 4 -3.99 -46.02 44.24
C GLY A 4 -4.55 -45.13 43.14
N THR A 5 -4.59 -43.84 43.44
CA THR A 5 -4.90 -42.75 42.52
C THR A 5 -3.60 -42.34 41.83
N LEU A 6 -3.53 -42.49 40.50
CA LEU A 6 -2.42 -42.03 39.68
C LEU A 6 -2.64 -40.53 39.38
N LEU A 7 -1.88 -39.65 40.03
CA LEU A 7 -1.87 -38.22 39.72
C LEU A 7 -0.96 -37.98 38.49
N LEU A 8 -1.54 -37.58 37.36
CA LEU A 8 -0.78 -37.00 36.25
C LEU A 8 -0.43 -35.54 36.61
N LEU A 9 0.85 -35.26 36.85
CA LEU A 9 1.38 -33.90 36.92
C LEU A 9 1.54 -33.34 35.49
N LEU A 10 0.62 -32.47 35.09
CA LEU A 10 0.76 -31.59 33.94
C LEU A 10 1.79 -30.48 34.29
N LEU A 11 3.00 -30.60 33.76
CA LEU A 11 3.99 -29.53 33.74
C LEU A 11 3.51 -28.42 32.79
N LEU A 12 2.84 -27.41 33.35
CA LEU A 12 2.66 -26.10 32.72
C LEU A 12 4.02 -25.42 32.61
N VAL A 13 4.71 -25.62 31.49
CA VAL A 13 5.83 -24.76 31.10
C VAL A 13 5.23 -23.42 30.68
N ALA A 14 5.25 -22.45 31.60
CA ALA A 14 5.02 -21.06 31.27
C ALA A 14 6.17 -20.59 30.39
N ILE A 15 5.97 -20.61 29.06
CA ILE A 15 6.89 -20.01 28.09
C ILE A 15 6.84 -18.49 28.34
N SER A 16 7.75 -18.01 29.18
CA SER A 16 7.99 -16.59 29.36
C SER A 16 8.62 -16.08 28.05
N PRO A 17 8.16 -14.97 27.46
CA PRO A 17 8.82 -14.43 26.27
C PRO A 17 10.29 -14.14 26.59
N SER A 18 11.18 -14.59 25.71
CA SER A 18 12.62 -14.35 25.86
C SER A 18 12.90 -12.84 25.99
N PRO A 19 13.75 -12.40 26.93
CA PRO A 19 14.05 -10.97 27.14
C PRO A 19 14.58 -10.26 25.88
N ALA A 20 15.17 -11.00 24.94
CA ALA A 20 15.63 -10.47 23.66
C ALA A 20 14.51 -10.11 22.67
N ALA A 21 13.32 -10.72 22.78
CA ALA A 21 12.16 -10.38 21.95
C ALA A 21 11.47 -9.09 22.46
N SER A 22 11.39 -8.93 23.79
CA SER A 22 10.81 -7.73 24.43
C SER A 22 11.60 -6.46 24.11
N SER A 23 12.94 -6.52 24.11
CA SER A 23 13.79 -5.35 23.83
C SER A 23 13.72 -4.88 22.38
N LYS A 24 13.58 -5.80 21.42
CA LYS A 24 13.42 -5.46 19.99
C LYS A 24 12.09 -4.77 19.70
N ASN A 25 11.01 -5.17 20.38
CA ASN A 25 9.71 -4.52 20.22
C ASN A 25 9.67 -3.10 20.77
N GLU A 26 10.32 -2.87 21.92
CA GLU A 26 10.46 -1.51 22.46
C GLU A 26 11.31 -0.61 21.56
N ALA A 27 12.36 -1.16 20.92
CA ALA A 27 13.16 -0.43 19.94
C ALA A 27 12.34 -0.10 18.68
N SER A 28 11.57 -1.06 18.18
CA SER A 28 10.67 -0.90 17.03
C SER A 28 9.60 0.17 17.29
N SER A 29 8.92 0.10 18.44
CA SER A 29 7.92 1.08 18.86
C SER A 29 8.49 2.51 18.96
N ARG A 30 9.63 2.68 19.66
CA ARG A 30 10.29 4.00 19.77
C ARG A 30 10.74 4.55 18.42
N ALA A 31 11.26 3.71 17.53
CA ALA A 31 11.67 4.16 16.22
C ALA A 31 10.46 4.59 15.37
N MET A 32 9.33 3.91 15.50
CA MET A 32 8.08 4.30 14.84
C MET A 32 7.55 5.64 15.32
N ASP A 33 7.58 5.92 16.62
CA ASP A 33 7.21 7.23 17.16
C ASP A 33 8.07 8.36 16.56
N GLN A 34 9.38 8.11 16.38
CA GLN A 34 10.29 9.05 15.73
C GLN A 34 9.95 9.29 14.26
N ILE A 35 9.67 8.21 13.50
CA ILE A 35 9.24 8.32 12.09
C ILE A 35 7.95 9.14 12.01
N ILE A 36 6.95 8.84 12.83
CA ILE A 36 5.66 9.53 12.84
C ILE A 36 5.85 11.01 13.15
N ALA A 37 6.65 11.35 14.16
CA ALA A 37 6.93 12.73 14.53
C ALA A 37 7.64 13.49 13.40
N LYS A 38 8.63 12.86 12.75
CA LYS A 38 9.35 13.44 11.61
C LYS A 38 8.44 13.65 10.40
N MET A 39 7.58 12.69 10.09
CA MET A 39 6.61 12.84 8.99
C MET A 39 5.55 13.89 9.31
N ALA A 40 5.13 14.00 10.57
CA ALA A 40 4.24 15.06 11.01
C ALA A 40 4.86 16.46 10.85
N SER A 41 6.18 16.63 11.01
CA SER A 41 6.84 17.93 10.81
C SER A 41 6.94 18.36 9.35
N LYS A 42 6.80 17.44 8.40
CA LYS A 42 6.78 17.74 6.95
C LYS A 42 5.39 18.04 6.40
N ARG A 43 4.33 17.91 7.22
CA ARG A 43 2.96 18.23 6.80
C ARG A 43 2.77 19.72 6.61
N SER A 44 1.83 20.08 5.75
CA SER A 44 1.35 21.46 5.63
C SER A 44 0.87 22.03 6.96
N SER A 45 0.89 23.35 7.12
CA SER A 45 0.33 23.99 8.32
C SER A 45 -1.15 23.65 8.53
N PRO A 46 -1.68 23.66 9.77
CA PRO A 46 -3.08 23.37 10.03
C PRO A 46 -4.08 24.20 9.18
N PRO A 47 -3.90 25.52 8.96
CA PRO A 47 -4.78 26.30 8.08
C PRO A 47 -4.83 25.81 6.63
N VAL A 48 -3.70 25.35 6.08
CA VAL A 48 -3.64 24.78 4.72
C VAL A 48 -4.41 23.46 4.66
N GLN A 49 -4.23 22.60 5.67
CA GLN A 49 -4.98 21.34 5.76
C GLN A 49 -6.49 21.57 5.93
N GLU A 50 -6.90 22.56 6.73
CA GLU A 50 -8.30 22.97 6.88
C GLU A 50 -8.88 23.47 5.56
N ALA A 51 -8.12 24.27 4.79
CA ALA A 51 -8.52 24.76 3.48
C ALA A 51 -8.66 23.63 2.45
N ALA A 52 -7.73 22.66 2.46
CA ALA A 52 -7.78 21.49 1.58
C ALA A 52 -9.02 20.61 1.87
N ALA A 53 -9.33 20.35 3.14
CA ALA A 53 -10.54 19.64 3.54
C ALA A 53 -11.82 20.40 3.15
N ARG A 54 -11.81 21.73 3.25
CA ARG A 54 -12.93 22.57 2.78
C ARG A 54 -13.08 22.53 1.26
N ALA A 55 -12.00 22.52 0.50
CA ALA A 55 -12.03 22.38 -0.95
C ALA A 55 -12.56 21.01 -1.39
N LEU A 56 -12.18 19.94 -0.68
CA LEU A 56 -12.75 18.61 -0.84
C LEU A 56 -14.26 18.62 -0.60
N LEU A 57 -14.72 19.21 0.52
CA LEU A 57 -16.14 19.38 0.78
C LEU A 57 -16.84 20.17 -0.33
N SER A 58 -16.21 21.21 -0.88
CA SER A 58 -16.76 21.98 -1.99
C SER A 58 -16.99 21.14 -3.24
N ARG A 59 -16.09 20.19 -3.53
CA ARG A 59 -16.22 19.28 -4.68
C ARG A 59 -17.26 18.19 -4.42
N LEU A 60 -17.34 17.69 -3.19
CA LEU A 60 -18.25 16.61 -2.81
C LEU A 60 -19.70 17.09 -2.61
N LEU A 61 -19.88 18.18 -1.87
CA LEU A 61 -21.17 18.66 -1.39
C LEU A 61 -21.19 20.21 -1.31
N PRO A 62 -21.20 20.91 -2.45
CA PRO A 62 -20.98 22.37 -2.54
C PRO A 62 -21.99 23.19 -1.75
N THR A 63 -23.23 22.73 -1.63
CA THR A 63 -24.32 23.42 -0.91
C THR A 63 -24.14 23.43 0.61
N HIS A 64 -23.25 22.60 1.15
CA HIS A 64 -23.10 22.39 2.60
C HIS A 64 -21.81 23.00 3.15
N LEU A 65 -21.11 23.82 2.36
CA LEU A 65 -19.86 24.44 2.79
C LEU A 65 -19.96 25.23 4.10
N SER A 66 -21.08 25.90 4.35
CA SER A 66 -21.33 26.64 5.59
C SER A 66 -21.77 25.74 6.74
N SER A 67 -22.26 24.53 6.48
CA SER A 67 -22.75 23.60 7.50
C SER A 67 -21.64 22.90 8.28
N PHE A 68 -20.41 22.90 7.76
CA PHE A 68 -19.26 22.24 8.38
C PHE A 68 -18.13 23.22 8.72
N ALA A 69 -17.56 23.05 9.90
CA ALA A 69 -16.31 23.70 10.29
C ALA A 69 -15.21 22.65 10.54
N PHE A 70 -14.08 22.80 9.85
CA PHE A 70 -12.90 21.95 10.04
C PHE A 70 -11.89 22.62 10.97
N LYS A 71 -11.31 21.84 11.88
CA LYS A 71 -10.23 22.28 12.78
C LYS A 71 -9.12 21.24 12.83
N VAL A 72 -7.94 21.59 12.35
CA VAL A 72 -6.77 20.71 12.45
C VAL A 72 -5.98 21.11 13.69
N ARG A 73 -5.88 20.18 14.64
CA ARG A 73 -5.16 20.34 15.91
C ARG A 73 -4.24 19.15 16.13
N PRO A 74 -2.97 19.25 15.69
CA PRO A 74 -1.97 18.23 15.97
C PRO A 74 -1.88 17.97 17.49
N GLY A 75 -1.80 16.70 17.89
CA GLY A 75 -1.67 16.29 19.30
C GLY A 75 -2.96 16.38 20.14
N SER A 76 -4.10 16.78 19.58
CA SER A 76 -5.39 16.90 20.30
C SER A 76 -5.92 15.59 20.91
N CYS A 77 -5.33 14.45 20.53
CA CYS A 77 -5.66 13.11 21.03
C CYS A 77 -4.46 12.38 21.68
N GLY A 78 -3.49 13.13 22.19
CA GLY A 78 -2.28 12.55 22.77
C GLY A 78 -1.41 11.89 21.69
N PRO A 79 -0.88 10.67 21.92
CA PRO A 79 0.02 10.01 20.97
C PRO A 79 -0.70 9.44 19.74
N THR A 80 -2.03 9.29 19.78
CA THR A 80 -2.81 8.70 18.69
C THR A 80 -3.43 9.74 17.79
N ALA A 81 -3.43 9.51 16.48
CA ALA A 81 -4.25 10.26 15.54
C ALA A 81 -5.75 10.00 15.77
N CYS A 82 -6.58 11.02 15.53
CA CYS A 82 -8.02 10.92 15.75
C CYS A 82 -8.77 12.01 14.99
N PHE A 83 -10.09 11.86 14.95
CA PHE A 83 -11.01 12.96 14.72
C PHE A 83 -12.16 12.96 15.73
N ARG A 84 -12.79 14.12 15.89
CA ARG A 84 -13.90 14.36 16.78
C ARG A 84 -14.99 15.16 16.06
N ILE A 85 -16.21 14.63 16.09
CA ILE A 85 -17.39 15.23 15.47
C ILE A 85 -18.29 15.76 16.57
N ARG A 86 -18.67 17.04 16.49
CA ARG A 86 -19.50 17.75 17.47
C ARG A 86 -20.58 18.56 16.78
N ASN A 87 -21.71 18.75 17.48
CA ASN A 87 -22.64 19.82 17.12
C ASN A 87 -21.98 21.16 17.40
N ALA A 88 -22.13 22.12 16.49
CA ALA A 88 -21.71 23.49 16.76
C ALA A 88 -22.57 24.10 17.89
N GLY A 89 -21.95 24.91 18.75
CA GLY A 89 -22.59 25.49 19.93
C GLY A 89 -23.35 26.79 19.67
N THR A 90 -23.25 27.38 18.48
CA THR A 90 -23.79 28.72 18.18
C THR A 90 -24.96 28.64 17.20
N ALA A 91 -26.14 29.10 17.63
CA ALA A 91 -27.34 29.19 16.80
C ALA A 91 -27.39 30.50 15.97
N ALA A 92 -26.24 31.02 15.52
CA ALA A 92 -26.21 32.21 14.67
C ALA A 92 -26.61 31.85 13.23
N PRO A 93 -27.30 32.74 12.50
CA PRO A 93 -27.52 32.57 11.07
C PRO A 93 -26.19 32.36 10.35
N ASN A 94 -26.08 31.31 9.52
CA ASN A 94 -24.86 30.89 8.81
C ASN A 94 -23.72 30.35 9.68
N ALA A 95 -23.98 30.00 10.95
CA ALA A 95 -23.03 29.21 11.72
C ALA A 95 -22.96 27.77 11.20
N PRO A 96 -21.80 27.09 11.33
CA PRO A 96 -21.72 25.66 11.06
C PRO A 96 -22.71 24.91 11.96
N GLU A 97 -23.24 23.79 11.46
CA GLU A 97 -24.06 22.86 12.24
C GLU A 97 -23.18 21.81 12.90
N ILE A 98 -22.12 21.39 12.19
CA ILE A 98 -21.20 20.33 12.60
C ILE A 98 -19.77 20.87 12.60
N THR A 99 -19.05 20.62 13.70
CA THR A 99 -17.61 20.88 13.79
C THR A 99 -16.86 19.55 13.81
N ILE A 100 -15.86 19.43 12.94
CA ILE A 100 -14.96 18.28 12.87
C ILE A 100 -13.55 18.74 13.21
N GLU A 101 -13.05 18.27 14.34
CA GLU A 101 -11.69 18.51 14.81
C GLU A 101 -10.85 17.25 14.60
N GLY A 102 -9.63 17.35 14.08
CA GLY A 102 -8.78 16.19 13.83
C GLY A 102 -7.30 16.50 13.94
N THR A 103 -6.47 15.47 14.02
CA THR A 103 -5.02 15.62 14.15
C THR A 103 -4.31 16.00 12.85
N SER A 104 -4.98 15.83 11.70
CA SER A 104 -4.49 16.12 10.36
C SER A 104 -5.67 16.42 9.39
N GLY A 105 -5.36 16.83 8.16
CA GLY A 105 -6.29 17.01 7.04
C GLY A 105 -7.01 15.71 6.66
N VAL A 106 -6.29 14.59 6.65
CA VAL A 106 -6.86 13.25 6.46
C VAL A 106 -7.86 12.94 7.55
N GLU A 107 -7.54 13.27 8.81
CA GLU A 107 -8.42 12.95 9.94
C GLU A 107 -9.70 13.77 9.93
N VAL A 108 -9.64 15.06 9.59
CA VAL A 108 -10.85 15.87 9.45
C VAL A 108 -11.68 15.44 8.23
N SER A 109 -11.05 15.01 7.13
CA SER A 109 -11.73 14.49 5.95
C SER A 109 -12.38 13.14 6.24
N SER A 110 -11.70 12.26 6.96
CA SER A 110 -12.27 11.00 7.45
C SER A 110 -13.41 11.22 8.42
N GLY A 111 -13.33 12.26 9.28
CA GLY A 111 -14.42 12.66 10.16
C GLY A 111 -15.64 13.15 9.40
N LEU A 112 -15.45 13.84 8.25
CA LEU A 112 -16.54 14.18 7.33
C LEU A 112 -17.17 12.91 6.76
N HIS A 113 -16.36 12.01 6.21
CA HIS A 113 -16.86 10.74 5.67
C HIS A 113 -17.62 9.93 6.72
N TRP A 114 -17.07 9.82 7.93
CA TRP A 114 -17.68 9.11 9.06
C TRP A 114 -19.03 9.73 9.44
N TYR A 115 -19.13 11.05 9.47
CA TYR A 115 -20.39 11.74 9.71
C TYR A 115 -21.42 11.46 8.60
N LEU A 116 -21.02 11.63 7.34
CA LEU A 116 -21.89 11.38 6.19
C LEU A 116 -22.39 9.92 6.17
N LYS A 117 -21.51 8.97 6.50
CA LYS A 117 -21.79 7.54 6.57
C LYS A 117 -22.76 7.19 7.68
N TYR A 118 -22.47 7.56 8.93
CA TYR A 118 -23.21 7.06 10.09
C TYR A 118 -24.38 7.94 10.55
N TRP A 119 -24.40 9.23 10.18
CA TRP A 119 -25.49 10.14 10.52
C TRP A 119 -26.37 10.48 9.32
N CYS A 120 -25.79 10.66 8.14
CA CYS A 120 -26.54 11.07 6.95
C CYS A 120 -26.91 9.90 6.03
N GLY A 121 -26.40 8.69 6.29
CA GLY A 121 -26.68 7.51 5.46
C GLY A 121 -26.12 7.58 4.05
N ALA A 122 -25.12 8.43 3.78
CA ALA A 122 -24.50 8.58 2.46
C ALA A 122 -23.46 7.48 2.18
N HIS A 123 -23.14 7.29 0.91
CA HIS A 123 -22.14 6.31 0.46
C HIS A 123 -21.25 6.91 -0.64
N LEU A 124 -19.94 6.65 -0.54
CA LEU A 124 -18.93 7.19 -1.45
C LEU A 124 -18.14 6.03 -2.09
N SER A 125 -18.18 5.95 -3.42
CA SER A 125 -17.49 4.92 -4.20
C SER A 125 -16.91 5.54 -5.48
N TRP A 126 -16.08 4.79 -6.20
CA TRP A 126 -15.61 5.20 -7.52
C TRP A 126 -16.77 5.25 -8.52
N ASP A 127 -16.67 6.12 -9.52
CA ASP A 127 -17.71 6.29 -10.56
C ASP A 127 -18.00 4.96 -11.28
N LYS A 128 -16.96 4.17 -11.59
CA LYS A 128 -17.09 2.86 -12.22
C LYS A 128 -17.85 1.82 -11.37
N THR A 129 -17.86 1.98 -10.05
CA THR A 129 -18.55 1.09 -9.12
C THR A 129 -19.89 1.66 -8.66
N GLY A 130 -20.51 2.53 -9.47
CA GLY A 130 -21.83 3.12 -9.19
C GLY A 130 -21.78 4.48 -8.49
N GLY A 131 -20.60 5.03 -8.24
CA GLY A 131 -20.40 6.41 -7.79
C GLY A 131 -20.88 6.70 -6.37
N VAL A 132 -21.34 7.93 -6.17
CA VAL A 132 -21.72 8.46 -4.86
C VAL A 132 -23.24 8.50 -4.69
N GLN A 133 -23.70 8.11 -3.51
CA GLN A 133 -25.05 8.36 -3.01
C GLN A 133 -24.95 9.49 -1.98
N LEU A 134 -25.51 10.66 -2.32
CA LEU A 134 -25.61 11.81 -1.42
C LEU A 134 -27.05 12.26 -1.16
N GLY A 135 -28.05 11.60 -1.76
CA GLY A 135 -29.45 12.00 -1.70
C GLY A 135 -30.06 11.87 -0.30
N SER A 136 -29.43 11.11 0.59
CA SER A 136 -29.84 10.98 1.99
C SER A 136 -29.31 12.11 2.88
N VAL A 137 -28.39 12.95 2.40
CA VAL A 137 -27.83 14.06 3.18
C VAL A 137 -28.86 15.19 3.30
N PRO A 138 -29.33 15.54 4.51
CA PRO A 138 -30.34 16.60 4.67
C PRO A 138 -29.82 17.97 4.20
N PRO A 139 -30.70 18.90 3.80
CA PRO A 139 -30.28 20.25 3.43
C PRO A 139 -29.62 20.99 4.61
N PRO A 140 -28.81 22.03 4.33
CA PRO A 140 -28.27 22.91 5.37
C PRO A 140 -29.35 23.41 6.34
N GLY A 141 -29.06 23.37 7.62
CA GLY A 141 -29.97 23.69 8.73
C GLY A 141 -30.76 22.49 9.26
N SER A 142 -30.65 21.32 8.63
CA SER A 142 -31.35 20.08 9.03
C SER A 142 -30.41 18.90 9.23
N LEU A 143 -29.09 19.13 9.37
CA LEU A 143 -28.14 18.04 9.52
C LEU A 143 -28.35 17.28 10.85
N PRO A 144 -28.27 15.93 10.86
CA PRO A 144 -28.56 15.15 12.06
C PRO A 144 -27.56 15.45 13.19
N ARG A 145 -28.09 15.74 14.38
CA ARG A 145 -27.24 16.07 15.53
C ARG A 145 -26.48 14.82 16.02
N VAL A 146 -25.23 15.03 16.40
CA VAL A 146 -24.39 14.01 17.03
C VAL A 146 -24.77 13.87 18.50
N GLY A 147 -25.05 12.63 18.96
CA GLY A 147 -25.41 12.35 20.35
C GLY A 147 -24.22 12.51 21.31
N GLY A 148 -24.53 12.78 22.60
CA GLY A 148 -23.54 12.98 23.66
C GLY A 148 -23.03 14.42 23.73
N GLY A 149 -23.12 15.06 24.90
CA GLY A 149 -22.79 16.49 25.07
C GLY A 149 -21.37 16.91 24.66
N GLY A 150 -20.43 15.96 24.56
CA GLY A 150 -19.04 16.18 24.14
C GLY A 150 -18.72 15.81 22.67
N GLY A 151 -19.69 15.30 21.91
CA GLY A 151 -19.51 14.73 20.57
C GLY A 151 -18.88 13.33 20.55
N VAL A 152 -18.62 12.81 19.34
CA VAL A 152 -18.03 11.48 19.11
C VAL A 152 -16.56 11.63 18.74
N THR A 153 -15.67 10.90 19.43
CA THR A 153 -14.23 10.83 19.10
C THR A 153 -13.91 9.46 18.55
N VAL A 154 -13.28 9.40 17.38
CA VAL A 154 -12.79 8.17 16.75
C VAL A 154 -11.27 8.24 16.69
N LYS A 155 -10.60 7.26 17.31
CA LYS A 155 -9.14 7.17 17.35
C LYS A 155 -8.65 6.16 16.31
N ARG A 156 -7.48 6.42 15.73
CA ARG A 156 -6.77 5.44 14.91
C ARG A 156 -5.91 4.56 15.83
N PRO A 157 -6.15 3.23 15.89
CA PRO A 157 -5.28 2.31 16.63
C PRO A 157 -3.91 2.10 15.97
N VAL A 158 -3.79 2.44 14.69
CA VAL A 158 -2.54 2.33 13.94
C VAL A 158 -2.17 3.67 13.32
N PRO A 159 -0.87 4.02 13.23
CA PRO A 159 -0.45 5.30 12.68
C PRO A 159 -0.60 5.35 11.15
N TRP A 160 -0.43 4.23 10.44
CA TRP A 160 -0.43 4.21 8.97
C TRP A 160 -1.66 3.53 8.39
N ASN A 161 -2.21 4.15 7.35
CA ASN A 161 -3.17 3.54 6.41
C ASN A 161 -2.62 3.73 5.01
N TYR A 162 -2.08 2.65 4.47
CA TYR A 162 -1.34 2.60 3.21
C TYR A 162 -2.28 2.35 2.03
N TYR A 163 -1.94 2.90 0.86
CA TYR A 163 -2.69 2.65 -0.36
C TYR A 163 -1.78 2.56 -1.59
N GLN A 164 -2.18 1.63 -2.48
CA GLN A 164 -1.68 1.33 -3.83
C GLN A 164 -0.64 0.21 -3.89
N ASN A 165 -0.69 -0.57 -4.95
CA ASN A 165 0.41 -1.43 -5.37
C ASN A 165 1.30 -0.66 -6.36
N VAL A 166 2.56 -1.07 -6.51
CA VAL A 166 3.41 -0.56 -7.59
C VAL A 166 2.79 -0.84 -8.96
N VAL A 167 2.08 -1.97 -9.13
CA VAL A 167 1.43 -2.36 -10.39
C VAL A 167 0.11 -1.63 -10.67
N THR A 168 -0.54 -1.04 -9.66
CA THR A 168 -1.76 -0.23 -9.85
C THR A 168 -1.52 0.96 -10.78
N SER A 169 -0.29 1.47 -10.80
CA SER A 169 0.13 2.53 -11.71
C SER A 169 -0.05 2.17 -13.19
N SER A 170 0.08 0.89 -13.55
CA SER A 170 -0.03 0.41 -14.93
C SER A 170 -1.42 -0.14 -15.24
N TYR A 171 -2.02 -0.90 -14.33
CA TYR A 171 -3.35 -1.47 -14.55
C TYR A 171 -4.50 -0.48 -14.44
N SER A 172 -4.35 0.59 -13.64
CA SER A 172 -5.45 1.54 -13.38
C SER A 172 -5.10 2.98 -13.71
N PHE A 173 -3.92 3.48 -13.32
CA PHE A 173 -3.66 4.93 -13.31
C PHE A 173 -3.04 5.48 -14.59
N VAL A 174 -2.51 4.61 -15.46
CA VAL A 174 -1.65 5.01 -16.60
C VAL A 174 -2.26 6.10 -17.48
N TRP A 175 -3.59 6.10 -17.67
CA TRP A 175 -4.28 7.07 -18.53
C TRP A 175 -4.99 8.19 -17.77
N TRP A 176 -4.75 8.33 -16.47
CA TRP A 176 -5.40 9.35 -15.65
C TRP A 176 -4.80 10.73 -15.88
N ASP A 177 -5.68 11.71 -16.03
CA ASP A 177 -5.34 13.12 -15.96
C ASP A 177 -5.45 13.63 -14.52
N TRP A 178 -5.18 14.93 -14.33
CA TRP A 178 -5.34 15.57 -13.04
C TRP A 178 -6.76 15.48 -12.49
N LYS A 179 -7.79 15.57 -13.33
CA LYS A 179 -9.18 15.54 -12.88
C LYS A 179 -9.53 14.20 -12.24
N ARG A 180 -9.05 13.09 -12.79
CA ARG A 180 -9.25 11.76 -12.17
C ARG A 180 -8.39 11.59 -10.92
N TRP A 181 -7.14 12.07 -10.92
CA TRP A 181 -6.29 12.05 -9.73
C TRP A 181 -6.84 12.89 -8.56
N GLU A 182 -7.40 14.06 -8.84
CA GLU A 182 -8.04 14.90 -7.81
C GLU A 182 -9.18 14.17 -7.10
N LYS A 183 -10.02 13.44 -7.85
CA LYS A 183 -11.07 12.58 -7.27
C LYS A 183 -10.49 11.45 -6.43
N GLU A 184 -9.39 10.83 -6.86
CA GLU A 184 -8.76 9.76 -6.09
C GLU A 184 -8.19 10.29 -4.77
N LEU A 185 -7.53 11.45 -4.79
CA LEU A 185 -6.96 12.07 -3.60
C LEU A 185 -8.03 12.49 -2.59
N ASP A 186 -9.18 12.95 -3.08
CA ASP A 186 -10.35 13.20 -2.23
C ASP A 186 -10.87 11.90 -1.60
N TRP A 187 -11.05 10.84 -2.40
CA TRP A 187 -11.46 9.54 -1.91
C TRP A 187 -10.48 8.99 -0.88
N MET A 188 -9.18 9.06 -1.14
CA MET A 188 -8.12 8.65 -0.23
C MET A 188 -8.22 9.37 1.13
N ALA A 189 -8.41 10.70 1.14
CA ALA A 189 -8.56 11.45 2.39
C ALA A 189 -9.84 11.08 3.16
N LEU A 190 -10.95 10.85 2.45
CA LEU A 190 -12.22 10.40 3.03
C LEU A 190 -12.13 8.98 3.61
N GLN A 191 -11.35 8.08 2.98
CA GLN A 191 -11.08 6.73 3.47
C GLN A 191 -9.98 6.67 4.54
N GLY A 192 -9.39 7.80 4.89
CA GLY A 192 -8.36 7.88 5.93
C GLY A 192 -7.00 7.37 5.51
N ILE A 193 -6.70 7.33 4.21
CA ILE A 193 -5.37 7.02 3.69
C ILE A 193 -4.41 8.16 4.04
N ASN A 194 -3.28 7.83 4.66
CA ASN A 194 -2.26 8.80 5.03
C ASN A 194 -0.83 8.41 4.62
N LEU A 195 -0.64 7.23 4.01
CA LEU A 195 0.65 6.78 3.47
C LEU A 195 0.50 6.23 2.03
N PRO A 196 0.18 7.08 1.04
CA PRO A 196 0.03 6.61 -0.34
C PRO A 196 1.33 6.53 -1.13
N LEU A 197 1.40 5.58 -2.08
CA LEU A 197 2.45 5.54 -3.08
C LEU A 197 2.31 6.70 -4.10
N ALA A 198 3.44 7.23 -4.59
CA ALA A 198 3.45 8.34 -5.54
C ALA A 198 4.54 8.15 -6.62
N PHE A 199 4.23 7.33 -7.64
CA PHE A 199 5.20 6.90 -8.67
C PHE A 199 5.06 7.60 -10.03
N THR A 200 4.05 8.46 -10.19
CA THR A 200 3.79 9.16 -11.46
C THR A 200 5.02 9.95 -11.90
N GLY A 201 5.40 9.85 -13.17
CA GLY A 201 6.50 10.62 -13.76
C GLY A 201 7.92 10.27 -13.30
N GLN A 202 8.15 9.15 -12.59
CA GLN A 202 9.50 8.80 -12.13
C GLN A 202 10.52 8.62 -13.27
N GLU A 203 10.09 8.26 -14.48
CA GLU A 203 10.97 8.15 -15.65
C GLU A 203 11.60 9.51 -16.01
N ALA A 204 10.93 10.63 -15.75
CA ALA A 204 11.49 11.97 -15.96
C ALA A 204 12.61 12.28 -14.95
N ILE A 205 12.53 11.72 -13.73
CA ILE A 205 13.61 11.79 -12.74
C ILE A 205 14.79 10.95 -13.22
N TRP A 206 14.54 9.70 -13.65
CA TRP A 206 15.57 8.84 -14.20
C TRP A 206 16.27 9.44 -15.42
N GLN A 207 15.54 10.07 -16.34
CA GLN A 207 16.12 10.77 -17.48
C GLN A 207 17.13 11.84 -17.03
N LYS A 208 16.80 12.63 -16.01
CA LYS A 208 17.69 13.67 -15.45
C LYS A 208 18.90 13.08 -14.75
N VAL A 209 18.71 12.02 -13.98
CA VAL A 209 19.79 11.31 -13.28
C VAL A 209 20.77 10.70 -14.27
N PHE A 210 20.28 9.87 -15.20
CA PHE A 210 21.12 9.17 -16.16
C PHE A 210 21.84 10.10 -17.14
N LYS A 211 21.26 11.26 -17.45
CA LYS A 211 21.99 12.32 -18.17
C LYS A 211 23.25 12.77 -17.42
N GLY A 212 23.21 12.83 -16.09
CA GLY A 212 24.38 13.09 -15.24
C GLY A 212 25.45 11.99 -15.28
N PHE A 213 25.07 10.78 -15.69
CA PHE A 213 25.97 9.63 -15.91
C PHE A 213 26.31 9.43 -17.40
N ASN A 214 26.19 10.48 -18.22
CA ASN A 214 26.49 10.47 -19.67
C ASN A 214 25.65 9.49 -20.51
N VAL A 215 24.47 9.11 -20.04
CA VAL A 215 23.50 8.33 -20.84
C VAL A 215 22.69 9.30 -21.71
N SER A 216 22.68 9.06 -23.02
CA SER A 216 21.86 9.84 -23.96
C SER A 216 20.38 9.44 -23.91
N SER A 217 19.49 10.30 -24.40
CA SER A 217 18.06 9.98 -24.45
C SER A 217 17.77 8.74 -25.30
N GLU A 218 18.46 8.55 -26.42
CA GLU A 218 18.29 7.40 -27.31
C GLU A 218 18.69 6.09 -26.62
N ASN A 219 19.64 6.14 -25.68
CA ASN A 219 20.01 4.97 -24.88
C ASN A 219 18.94 4.60 -23.83
N LEU A 220 18.04 5.53 -23.50
CA LEU A 220 16.91 5.29 -22.59
C LEU A 220 15.68 4.75 -23.31
N ASP A 221 15.58 4.91 -24.63
CA ASP A 221 14.45 4.42 -25.43
C ASP A 221 14.22 2.91 -25.28
N ASN A 222 15.30 2.15 -25.13
CA ASN A 222 15.26 0.70 -24.90
C ASN A 222 15.31 0.30 -23.41
N PHE A 223 15.44 1.27 -22.50
CA PHE A 223 15.47 1.03 -21.05
C PHE A 223 14.07 1.17 -20.44
N PHE A 224 13.36 2.26 -20.74
CA PHE A 224 12.00 2.43 -20.24
C PHE A 224 11.04 1.49 -20.97
N GLY A 225 10.05 0.96 -20.24
CA GLY A 225 8.87 0.35 -20.86
C GLY A 225 7.93 1.40 -21.43
N GLY A 226 6.95 0.96 -22.22
CA GLY A 226 5.81 1.78 -22.60
C GLY A 226 4.91 2.11 -21.41
N PRO A 227 4.02 3.11 -21.52
CA PRO A 227 3.22 3.61 -20.39
C PRO A 227 2.50 2.53 -19.58
N ALA A 228 1.84 1.59 -20.26
CA ALA A 228 1.05 0.52 -19.64
C ALA A 228 1.90 -0.61 -19.04
N PHE A 229 3.21 -0.56 -19.18
CA PHE A 229 4.15 -1.59 -18.71
C PHE A 229 5.19 -1.05 -17.73
N LEU A 230 5.04 0.21 -17.30
CA LEU A 230 6.03 0.88 -16.47
C LEU A 230 6.21 0.22 -15.11
N ALA A 231 5.18 -0.35 -14.51
CA ALA A 231 5.31 -1.02 -13.21
C ALA A 231 6.37 -2.14 -13.24
N TRP A 232 6.29 -3.04 -14.23
CA TRP A 232 7.27 -4.12 -14.40
C TRP A 232 8.63 -3.62 -14.87
N ALA A 233 8.67 -2.53 -15.63
CA ALA A 233 9.94 -1.89 -15.99
C ALA A 233 10.68 -1.35 -14.75
N ARG A 234 9.95 -0.68 -13.84
CA ARG A 234 10.49 -0.12 -12.59
C ARG A 234 11.01 -1.18 -11.63
N MET A 235 10.35 -2.34 -11.60
CA MET A 235 10.77 -3.51 -10.82
C MET A 235 11.90 -4.31 -11.47
N GLY A 236 12.35 -3.94 -12.69
CA GLY A 236 13.45 -4.60 -13.38
C GLY A 236 13.07 -5.91 -14.07
N ASN A 237 11.78 -6.21 -14.22
CA ASN A 237 11.31 -7.43 -14.88
C ASN A 237 11.42 -7.34 -16.41
N LEU A 238 11.14 -6.15 -16.97
CA LEU A 238 11.17 -5.91 -18.42
C LEU A 238 11.83 -4.56 -18.77
N HIS A 239 12.15 -4.37 -20.04
CA HIS A 239 12.60 -3.10 -20.59
C HIS A 239 12.14 -2.94 -22.06
N GLY A 240 11.93 -1.71 -22.52
CA GLY A 240 11.63 -1.38 -23.92
C GLY A 240 10.25 -1.78 -24.46
N TRP A 241 9.58 -2.79 -23.91
CA TRP A 241 8.28 -3.28 -24.41
C TRP A 241 7.20 -2.18 -24.37
N GLY A 242 6.55 -1.94 -25.52
CA GLY A 242 5.53 -0.88 -25.68
C GLY A 242 6.07 0.55 -25.74
N GLY A 243 7.39 0.74 -25.67
CA GLY A 243 8.05 2.04 -25.79
C GLY A 243 8.39 2.44 -27.23
N PRO A 244 9.20 3.50 -27.42
CA PRO A 244 9.79 4.35 -26.39
C PRO A 244 8.79 5.38 -25.81
N LEU A 245 9.12 5.97 -24.66
CA LEU A 245 8.37 7.10 -24.10
C LEU A 245 8.76 8.39 -24.82
N SER A 246 7.77 9.18 -25.23
CA SER A 246 8.04 10.50 -25.81
C SER A 246 8.43 11.52 -24.74
N GLN A 247 9.18 12.57 -25.13
CA GLN A 247 9.48 13.67 -24.20
C GLN A 247 8.21 14.34 -23.67
N SER A 248 7.16 14.47 -24.49
CA SER A 248 5.88 15.02 -24.05
C SER A 248 5.25 14.20 -22.93
N TRP A 249 5.38 12.88 -22.96
CA TRP A 249 4.92 12.01 -21.88
C TRP A 249 5.69 12.31 -20.59
N LEU A 250 7.03 12.35 -20.65
CA LEU A 250 7.88 12.62 -19.48
C LEU A 250 7.55 13.98 -18.84
N ASP A 251 7.41 15.02 -19.66
CA ASP A 251 7.11 16.37 -19.18
C ASP A 251 5.71 16.46 -18.54
N GLN A 252 4.70 15.84 -19.17
CA GLN A 252 3.32 15.83 -18.65
C GLN A 252 3.19 15.03 -17.36
N GLN A 253 3.83 13.85 -17.29
CA GLN A 253 3.79 13.01 -16.09
C GLN A 253 4.54 13.65 -14.91
N LEU A 254 5.65 14.35 -15.17
CA LEU A 254 6.35 15.13 -14.15
C LEU A 254 5.47 16.28 -13.62
N ALA A 255 4.79 17.01 -14.51
CA ALA A 255 3.88 18.07 -14.11
C ALA A 255 2.69 17.52 -13.28
N LEU A 256 2.12 16.39 -13.71
CA LEU A 256 1.04 15.70 -13.00
C LEU A 256 1.47 15.26 -11.61
N GLN A 257 2.66 14.67 -11.47
CA GLN A 257 3.19 14.25 -10.18
C GLN A 257 3.34 15.41 -9.20
N LYS A 258 3.79 16.58 -9.66
CA LYS A 258 3.88 17.78 -8.80
C LYS A 258 2.51 18.21 -8.26
N LEU A 259 1.45 18.10 -9.06
CA LEU A 259 0.09 18.37 -8.60
C LEU A 259 -0.38 17.33 -7.57
N ILE A 260 -0.13 16.04 -7.84
CA ILE A 260 -0.46 14.93 -6.93
C ILE A 260 0.21 15.12 -5.57
N LEU A 261 1.52 15.31 -5.55
CA LEU A 261 2.30 15.48 -4.33
C LEU A 261 1.87 16.72 -3.53
N THR A 262 1.62 17.84 -4.23
CA THR A 262 1.12 19.06 -3.58
C THR A 262 -0.18 18.79 -2.85
N ARG A 263 -1.16 18.15 -3.52
CA ARG A 263 -2.46 17.86 -2.92
C ARG A 263 -2.38 16.82 -1.80
N MET A 264 -1.51 15.80 -1.92
CA MET A 264 -1.25 14.84 -0.83
C MET A 264 -0.79 15.55 0.44
N VAL A 265 0.21 16.44 0.32
CA VAL A 265 0.78 17.19 1.45
C VAL A 265 -0.20 18.23 2.01
N GLU A 266 -1.00 18.88 1.15
CA GLU A 266 -2.10 19.76 1.55
C GLU A 266 -3.15 19.02 2.38
N LEU A 267 -3.50 17.78 2.01
CA LEU A 267 -4.43 16.94 2.76
C LEU A 267 -3.77 16.29 4.00
N GLY A 268 -2.48 16.48 4.23
CA GLY A 268 -1.76 15.93 5.38
C GLY A 268 -1.32 14.47 5.24
N MET A 269 -1.31 13.94 4.02
CA MET A 269 -0.75 12.63 3.69
C MET A 269 0.78 12.67 3.65
N THR A 270 1.42 11.52 3.87
CA THR A 270 2.85 11.30 3.67
C THR A 270 3.06 10.50 2.38
N PRO A 271 3.46 11.13 1.26
CA PRO A 271 3.71 10.39 0.03
C PRO A 271 4.91 9.46 0.17
N VAL A 272 4.84 8.28 -0.45
CA VAL A 272 5.96 7.36 -0.59
C VAL A 272 6.55 7.50 -1.98
N LEU A 273 7.79 7.96 -2.07
CA LEU A 273 8.49 8.15 -3.34
C LEU A 273 9.29 6.88 -3.73
N PRO A 274 9.60 6.66 -5.01
CA PRO A 274 10.46 5.55 -5.41
C PRO A 274 11.91 5.75 -4.94
N SER A 275 12.71 4.68 -5.00
CA SER A 275 14.17 4.70 -4.86
C SER A 275 14.82 3.73 -5.85
N PHE A 276 16.14 3.85 -5.99
CA PHE A 276 16.96 2.99 -6.83
C PHE A 276 17.02 1.55 -6.31
N SER A 277 16.68 0.59 -7.17
CA SER A 277 16.68 -0.84 -6.87
C SER A 277 17.87 -1.61 -7.45
N GLY A 278 18.78 -0.94 -8.17
CA GLY A 278 19.94 -1.54 -8.83
C GLY A 278 19.81 -1.66 -10.35
N ASN A 279 18.60 -1.52 -10.91
CA ASN A 279 18.35 -1.67 -12.34
C ASN A 279 18.90 -0.49 -13.14
N VAL A 280 19.77 -0.76 -14.13
CA VAL A 280 20.44 0.25 -14.95
C VAL A 280 20.27 -0.01 -16.46
N PRO A 281 20.37 1.02 -17.31
CA PRO A 281 20.40 0.85 -18.76
C PRO A 281 21.58 -0.02 -19.24
N ALA A 282 21.38 -0.79 -20.31
CA ALA A 282 22.42 -1.67 -20.88
C ALA A 282 23.72 -0.91 -21.24
N ILE A 283 23.62 0.36 -21.63
CA ILE A 283 24.76 1.21 -21.99
C ILE A 283 25.73 1.44 -20.82
N PHE A 284 25.31 1.22 -19.56
CA PHE A 284 26.19 1.32 -18.39
C PHE A 284 27.43 0.44 -18.52
N LYS A 285 27.32 -0.75 -19.17
CA LYS A 285 28.49 -1.62 -19.41
C LYS A 285 29.54 -1.01 -20.34
N GLN A 286 29.12 -0.09 -21.21
CA GLN A 286 30.02 0.59 -22.15
C GLN A 286 30.59 1.88 -21.52
N ILE A 287 29.76 2.64 -20.81
CA ILE A 287 30.16 3.90 -20.15
C ILE A 287 31.06 3.61 -18.93
N PHE A 288 30.73 2.58 -18.16
CA PHE A 288 31.44 2.15 -16.96
C PHE A 288 31.94 0.70 -17.14
N PRO A 289 33.00 0.47 -17.94
CA PRO A 289 33.46 -0.89 -18.28
C PRO A 289 34.05 -1.66 -17.08
N LEU A 290 34.39 -0.96 -16.00
CA LEU A 290 34.85 -1.55 -14.74
C LEU A 290 33.72 -1.85 -13.75
N ALA A 291 32.50 -1.36 -14.02
CA ALA A 291 31.37 -1.58 -13.12
C ALA A 291 30.88 -3.02 -13.20
N SER A 292 30.58 -3.61 -12.05
CA SER A 292 30.00 -4.95 -11.95
C SER A 292 28.52 -4.90 -12.30
N VAL A 293 28.20 -5.16 -13.57
CA VAL A 293 26.83 -5.18 -14.08
C VAL A 293 26.49 -6.57 -14.62
N THR A 294 25.51 -7.19 -13.98
CA THR A 294 25.00 -8.53 -14.35
C THR A 294 23.71 -8.40 -15.15
N ARG A 295 23.45 -9.37 -16.02
CA ARG A 295 22.17 -9.47 -16.72
C ARG A 295 21.28 -10.44 -15.95
N LEU A 296 20.07 -10.01 -15.59
CA LEU A 296 19.10 -10.82 -14.87
C LEU A 296 18.55 -11.97 -15.73
N GLY A 297 17.91 -12.91 -15.06
CA GLY A 297 17.25 -14.06 -15.68
C GLY A 297 16.02 -13.69 -16.51
N ASP A 298 15.49 -14.69 -17.20
CA ASP A 298 14.26 -14.61 -17.95
C ASP A 298 13.05 -14.41 -17.02
N TRP A 299 12.27 -13.37 -17.30
CA TRP A 299 11.00 -13.11 -16.64
C TRP A 299 9.88 -13.17 -17.69
N ASN A 300 9.11 -14.27 -17.66
CA ASN A 300 7.87 -14.46 -18.41
C ASN A 300 7.92 -14.09 -19.91
N THR A 301 9.02 -14.35 -20.60
CA THR A 301 9.09 -14.09 -22.05
C THR A 301 8.23 -15.03 -22.88
N VAL A 302 7.74 -14.52 -24.01
CA VAL A 302 7.04 -15.33 -25.01
C VAL A 302 8.06 -16.15 -25.79
N ASN A 303 7.96 -17.48 -25.72
CA ASN A 303 8.86 -18.44 -26.38
C ASN A 303 10.36 -18.29 -26.00
N GLY A 304 10.68 -17.70 -24.85
CA GLY A 304 12.07 -17.53 -24.42
C GLY A 304 12.81 -16.39 -25.12
N ASP A 305 12.13 -15.48 -25.84
CA ASP A 305 12.77 -14.34 -26.52
C ASP A 305 13.18 -13.25 -25.50
N PRO A 306 14.48 -13.05 -25.24
CA PRO A 306 14.93 -12.16 -24.18
C PRO A 306 15.02 -10.70 -24.64
N ARG A 307 14.38 -10.34 -25.75
CA ARG A 307 14.40 -8.99 -26.34
C ARG A 307 13.93 -7.90 -25.38
N TRP A 308 12.98 -8.21 -24.51
CA TRP A 308 12.32 -7.24 -23.61
C TRP A 308 12.41 -7.59 -22.12
N CYS A 309 13.14 -8.63 -21.73
CA CYS A 309 13.34 -9.04 -20.33
C CYS A 309 14.79 -8.83 -19.91
N CYS A 310 15.16 -9.43 -18.76
CA CYS A 310 16.55 -9.78 -18.50
C CYS A 310 17.39 -8.51 -18.45
N THR A 311 16.90 -7.60 -17.61
CA THR A 311 17.45 -6.26 -17.39
C THR A 311 18.85 -6.35 -16.80
N TYR A 312 19.52 -5.19 -16.70
CA TYR A 312 20.87 -5.13 -16.16
C TYR A 312 20.83 -4.65 -14.72
N LEU A 313 21.38 -5.45 -13.82
CA LEU A 313 21.50 -5.15 -12.40
C LEU A 313 22.93 -4.74 -12.10
N LEU A 314 23.10 -3.52 -11.58
CA LEU A 314 24.34 -3.06 -10.98
C LEU A 314 24.54 -3.75 -9.63
N ASP A 315 25.71 -4.34 -9.44
CA ASP A 315 26.03 -5.09 -8.22
C ASP A 315 26.02 -4.15 -7.00
N PRO A 316 25.40 -4.56 -5.87
CA PRO A 316 25.34 -3.74 -4.66
C PRO A 316 26.71 -3.42 -4.02
N SER A 317 27.74 -4.22 -4.32
CA SER A 317 29.11 -3.96 -3.83
C SER A 317 29.86 -2.94 -4.69
N ASP A 318 29.35 -2.61 -5.88
CA ASP A 318 29.94 -1.61 -6.75
C ASP A 318 29.73 -0.19 -6.18
N PRO A 319 30.77 0.65 -6.06
CA PRO A 319 30.63 2.02 -5.58
C PRO A 319 29.59 2.85 -6.37
N LEU A 320 29.45 2.57 -7.68
CA LEU A 320 28.49 3.25 -8.55
C LEU A 320 27.04 3.03 -8.09
N PHE A 321 26.75 1.93 -7.38
CA PHE A 321 25.41 1.66 -6.86
C PHE A 321 24.95 2.77 -5.90
N ILE A 322 25.84 3.17 -5.00
CA ILE A 322 25.55 4.23 -4.02
C ILE A 322 25.47 5.59 -4.71
N GLU A 323 26.32 5.86 -5.69
CA GLU A 323 26.33 7.12 -6.45
C GLU A 323 25.03 7.32 -7.24
N VAL A 324 24.55 6.27 -7.93
CA VAL A 324 23.30 6.34 -8.70
C VAL A 324 22.10 6.53 -7.78
N GLY A 325 22.02 5.79 -6.66
CA GLY A 325 20.92 5.95 -5.71
C GLY A 325 20.92 7.30 -5.01
N ASP A 326 22.08 7.83 -4.60
CA ASP A 326 22.21 9.19 -4.04
C ASP A 326 21.72 10.24 -5.05
N ALA A 327 22.17 10.14 -6.30
CA ALA A 327 21.75 11.05 -7.37
C ALA A 327 20.23 11.01 -7.58
N PHE A 328 19.61 9.83 -7.50
CA PHE A 328 18.17 9.68 -7.66
C PHE A 328 17.39 10.37 -6.53
N ILE A 329 17.73 10.10 -5.26
CA ILE A 329 17.07 10.75 -4.12
C ILE A 329 17.23 12.27 -4.16
N ARG A 330 18.45 12.77 -4.42
CA ARG A 330 18.70 14.22 -4.54
C ARG A 330 17.93 14.86 -5.70
N GLN A 331 17.80 14.15 -6.82
CA GLN A 331 17.05 14.66 -7.97
C GLN A 331 15.54 14.69 -7.69
N GLN A 332 15.00 13.76 -6.89
CA GLN A 332 13.63 13.84 -6.40
C GLN A 332 13.43 15.05 -5.48
N GLU A 333 14.30 15.23 -4.47
CA GLU A 333 14.23 16.35 -3.54
C GLU A 333 14.34 17.70 -4.28
N LYS A 334 15.19 17.79 -5.30
CA LYS A 334 15.29 18.99 -6.15
C LYS A 334 14.00 19.30 -6.90
N GLU A 335 13.27 18.28 -7.36
CA GLU A 335 12.06 18.46 -8.17
C GLU A 335 10.79 18.66 -7.33
N TYR A 336 10.72 18.01 -6.17
CA TYR A 336 9.52 17.89 -5.36
C TYR A 336 9.63 18.60 -4.00
N GLY A 337 10.84 18.95 -3.56
CA GLY A 337 11.13 19.47 -2.23
C GLY A 337 11.19 18.38 -1.16
N ASP A 338 11.48 18.79 0.07
CA ASP A 338 11.57 17.91 1.22
C ASP A 338 10.17 17.56 1.79
N ILE A 339 9.50 16.60 1.16
CA ILE A 339 8.09 16.27 1.48
C ILE A 339 7.91 14.92 2.20
N THR A 340 8.94 14.07 2.20
CA THR A 340 8.88 12.73 2.80
C THR A 340 10.30 12.25 3.12
N ASN A 341 10.41 11.25 4.00
CA ASN A 341 11.62 10.44 4.15
C ASN A 341 11.33 8.95 3.87
N ILE A 342 10.17 8.61 3.30
CA ILE A 342 9.76 7.22 3.08
C ILE A 342 9.87 6.90 1.60
N TYR A 343 10.70 5.89 1.28
CA TYR A 343 10.98 5.50 -0.09
C TYR A 343 10.67 4.02 -0.31
N ASN A 344 9.96 3.71 -1.40
CA ASN A 344 9.72 2.34 -1.82
C ASN A 344 10.79 1.86 -2.80
N CYS A 345 11.24 0.62 -2.61
CA CYS A 345 12.22 -0.03 -3.46
C CYS A 345 12.10 -1.55 -3.33
N ASP A 346 12.02 -2.24 -4.45
CA ASP A 346 11.90 -3.69 -4.53
C ASP A 346 12.86 -4.22 -5.60
N THR A 347 14.00 -4.79 -5.19
CA THR A 347 15.05 -5.26 -6.12
C THR A 347 14.72 -6.60 -6.76
N PHE A 348 14.00 -7.46 -6.04
CA PHE A 348 13.77 -8.86 -6.42
C PHE A 348 12.30 -9.24 -6.41
N ASN A 349 11.44 -8.32 -6.85
CA ASN A 349 10.04 -8.64 -7.06
C ASN A 349 9.91 -9.60 -8.25
N GLU A 350 9.59 -10.86 -7.97
CA GLU A 350 9.52 -11.94 -8.97
C GLU A 350 10.80 -12.17 -9.78
N ASN A 351 11.95 -11.78 -9.20
CA ASN A 351 13.27 -12.10 -9.70
C ASN A 351 14.04 -12.84 -8.60
N GLU A 352 14.77 -13.89 -8.94
CA GLU A 352 15.59 -14.60 -7.97
C GLU A 352 16.93 -13.86 -7.74
N PRO A 353 17.37 -13.67 -6.49
CA PRO A 353 18.73 -13.24 -6.22
C PRO A 353 19.75 -14.24 -6.81
N PRO A 354 20.95 -13.81 -7.21
CA PRO A 354 21.94 -14.68 -7.84
C PRO A 354 22.47 -15.79 -6.91
N THR A 355 22.27 -15.65 -5.60
CA THR A 355 22.65 -16.64 -4.59
C THR A 355 21.70 -16.59 -3.41
N ASN A 356 21.50 -17.73 -2.74
CA ASN A 356 20.74 -17.84 -1.50
C ASN A 356 21.60 -17.64 -0.23
N ASP A 357 22.86 -17.22 -0.39
CA ASP A 357 23.76 -16.91 0.73
C ASP A 357 23.22 -15.71 1.55
N PRO A 358 22.89 -15.90 2.85
CA PRO A 358 22.49 -14.82 3.75
C PRO A 358 23.47 -13.64 3.79
N SER A 359 24.79 -13.87 3.64
CA SER A 359 25.78 -12.79 3.65
C SER A 359 25.63 -11.85 2.46
N TYR A 360 25.41 -12.43 1.27
CA TYR A 360 25.14 -11.67 0.05
C TYR A 360 23.84 -10.87 0.17
N ILE A 361 22.76 -11.53 0.63
CA ILE A 361 21.44 -10.88 0.80
C ILE A 361 21.53 -9.70 1.77
N SER A 362 22.26 -9.86 2.88
CA SER A 362 22.45 -8.78 3.86
C SER A 362 23.27 -7.62 3.28
N THR A 363 24.31 -7.92 2.51
CA THR A 363 25.13 -6.90 1.81
C THR A 363 24.29 -6.12 0.80
N LEU A 364 23.46 -6.80 0.03
CA LEU A 364 22.53 -6.16 -0.91
C LEU A 364 21.57 -5.21 -0.19
N GLY A 365 20.85 -5.69 0.82
CA GLY A 365 19.89 -4.86 1.54
C GLY A 365 20.56 -3.65 2.20
N SER A 366 21.78 -3.84 2.72
CA SER A 366 22.60 -2.76 3.27
C SER A 366 22.97 -1.72 2.22
N ALA A 367 23.33 -2.14 1.00
CA ALA A 367 23.69 -1.25 -0.10
C ALA A 367 22.49 -0.45 -0.62
N VAL A 368 21.32 -1.09 -0.79
CA VAL A 368 20.06 -0.42 -1.18
C VAL A 368 19.74 0.70 -0.19
N TYR A 369 19.74 0.39 1.10
CA TYR A 369 19.46 1.39 2.13
C TYR A 369 20.56 2.44 2.26
N LYS A 370 21.83 2.08 2.08
CA LYS A 370 22.95 3.04 2.07
C LYS A 370 22.82 4.03 0.91
N ALA A 371 22.36 3.58 -0.25
CA ALA A 371 22.11 4.44 -1.41
C ALA A 371 20.98 5.45 -1.11
N MET A 372 19.88 5.01 -0.51
CA MET A 372 18.80 5.88 -0.02
C MET A 372 19.31 6.90 1.00
N SER A 373 19.96 6.40 2.05
CA SER A 373 20.37 7.21 3.21
C SER A 373 21.51 8.17 2.91
N LYS A 374 22.24 7.95 1.82
CA LYS A 374 23.23 8.91 1.31
C LYS A 374 22.56 10.17 0.76
N GLY A 375 21.44 10.02 0.07
CA GLY A 375 20.64 11.13 -0.44
C GLY A 375 19.81 11.80 0.65
N ASP A 376 19.22 11.00 1.53
CA ASP A 376 18.39 11.45 2.65
C ASP A 376 18.79 10.73 3.95
N PRO A 377 19.54 11.36 4.87
CA PRO A 377 20.01 10.74 6.11
C PRO A 377 18.90 10.15 6.99
N ASP A 378 17.67 10.65 6.84
CA ASP A 378 16.51 10.22 7.61
C ASP A 378 15.68 9.15 6.89
N ALA A 379 16.11 8.69 5.71
CA ALA A 379 15.40 7.72 4.87
C ALA A 379 14.88 6.50 5.64
N ILE A 380 13.69 6.07 5.24
CA ILE A 380 13.00 4.86 5.68
C ILE A 380 12.64 4.06 4.43
N TRP A 381 13.04 2.81 4.40
CA TRP A 381 12.74 1.90 3.31
C TRP A 381 11.37 1.24 3.51
N LEU A 382 10.41 1.54 2.65
CA LEU A 382 9.15 0.80 2.55
C LEU A 382 9.29 -0.33 1.52
N MET A 383 9.26 -1.59 1.94
CA MET A 383 9.50 -2.74 1.06
C MET A 383 8.24 -3.60 0.91
N GLN A 384 7.95 -4.11 -0.29
CA GLN A 384 6.92 -5.12 -0.48
C GLN A 384 7.39 -6.48 0.06
N GLY A 385 6.55 -7.11 0.89
CA GLY A 385 6.77 -8.47 1.39
C GLY A 385 6.41 -9.58 0.39
N TRP A 386 5.98 -9.24 -0.84
CA TRP A 386 5.49 -10.20 -1.85
C TRP A 386 6.47 -11.33 -2.12
N LEU A 387 7.75 -11.01 -2.24
CA LEU A 387 8.83 -11.97 -2.47
C LEU A 387 8.84 -13.12 -1.44
N PHE A 388 8.47 -12.86 -0.17
CA PHE A 388 8.38 -13.89 0.86
C PHE A 388 7.21 -14.88 0.65
N SER A 389 6.20 -14.48 -0.12
CA SER A 389 5.03 -15.28 -0.49
C SER A 389 5.19 -15.93 -1.86
N SER A 390 5.60 -15.15 -2.88
CA SER A 390 5.69 -15.59 -4.27
C SER A 390 6.79 -16.63 -4.51
N ASP A 391 7.89 -16.53 -3.77
CA ASP A 391 9.01 -17.47 -3.82
C ASP A 391 9.41 -17.93 -2.41
N SER A 392 8.45 -18.52 -1.71
CA SER A 392 8.67 -19.08 -0.37
C SER A 392 9.69 -20.23 -0.35
N ALA A 393 10.01 -20.81 -1.51
CA ALA A 393 11.02 -21.86 -1.64
C ALA A 393 12.44 -21.29 -1.51
N PHE A 394 12.70 -20.11 -2.07
CA PHE A 394 13.94 -19.37 -1.88
C PHE A 394 13.98 -18.67 -0.52
N TRP A 395 12.93 -17.93 -0.17
CA TRP A 395 12.90 -17.03 0.99
C TRP A 395 12.62 -17.74 2.32
N LYS A 396 13.51 -18.66 2.69
CA LYS A 396 13.47 -19.36 3.98
C LYS A 396 13.87 -18.42 5.13
N PRO A 397 13.63 -18.82 6.40
CA PRO A 397 13.93 -17.97 7.55
C PRO A 397 15.34 -17.34 7.59
N PRO A 398 16.44 -18.01 7.21
CA PRO A 398 17.76 -17.38 7.17
C PRO A 398 17.86 -16.24 6.15
N GLN A 399 17.33 -16.42 4.94
CA GLN A 399 17.34 -15.44 3.85
C GLN A 399 16.46 -14.23 4.19
N MET A 400 15.25 -14.49 4.72
CA MET A 400 14.35 -13.43 5.18
C MET A 400 14.97 -12.61 6.31
N LYS A 401 15.58 -13.25 7.31
CA LYS A 401 16.31 -12.53 8.39
C LYS A 401 17.46 -11.70 7.84
N ALA A 402 18.23 -12.24 6.90
CA ALA A 402 19.36 -11.53 6.31
C ALA A 402 18.94 -10.24 5.61
N LEU A 403 17.82 -10.26 4.88
CA LEU A 403 17.28 -9.06 4.24
C LEU A 403 16.71 -8.09 5.28
N LEU A 404 15.83 -8.58 6.16
CA LEU A 404 15.13 -7.74 7.14
C LEU A 404 16.06 -7.09 8.18
N HIS A 405 17.18 -7.74 8.51
CA HIS A 405 18.17 -7.22 9.45
C HIS A 405 19.41 -6.62 8.76
N SER A 406 19.36 -6.45 7.43
CA SER A 406 20.38 -5.71 6.68
C SER A 406 20.40 -4.21 7.00
N VAL A 407 19.32 -3.70 7.61
CA VAL A 407 19.19 -2.31 8.01
C VAL A 407 18.84 -2.19 9.49
N PRO A 408 19.15 -1.04 10.14
CA PRO A 408 18.75 -0.81 11.52
C PRO A 408 17.22 -0.93 11.70
N ILE A 409 16.79 -1.45 12.86
CA ILE A 409 15.36 -1.47 13.22
C ILE A 409 14.81 -0.05 13.20
N GLY A 410 13.65 0.13 12.57
CA GLY A 410 13.04 1.44 12.37
C GLY A 410 13.60 2.21 11.18
N LYS A 411 14.41 1.59 10.33
CA LYS A 411 14.79 2.11 9.01
C LYS A 411 14.18 1.33 7.84
N MET A 412 13.33 0.35 8.16
CA MET A 412 12.52 -0.40 7.22
C MET A 412 11.11 -0.61 7.77
N ILE A 413 10.13 -0.55 6.87
CA ILE A 413 8.75 -0.97 7.09
C ILE A 413 8.41 -1.96 5.97
N VAL A 414 7.84 -3.11 6.33
CA VAL A 414 7.42 -4.13 5.35
C VAL A 414 5.92 -4.02 5.09
N LEU A 415 5.51 -4.08 3.83
CA LEU A 415 4.13 -4.29 3.45
C LEU A 415 3.87 -5.80 3.42
N ASP A 416 3.13 -6.34 4.38
CA ASP A 416 2.67 -7.73 4.35
C ASP A 416 1.55 -7.82 3.32
N LEU A 417 1.96 -8.00 2.05
CA LEU A 417 1.21 -7.50 0.90
C LEU A 417 -0.13 -8.21 0.69
N PHE A 418 -0.21 -9.50 1.03
CA PHE A 418 -1.35 -10.38 0.80
C PHE A 418 -1.85 -11.02 2.11
N ALA A 419 -1.91 -10.21 3.17
CA ALA A 419 -2.09 -10.70 4.53
C ALA A 419 -3.51 -11.19 4.84
N GLU A 420 -4.49 -10.88 4.00
CA GLU A 420 -5.86 -11.39 4.10
C GLU A 420 -5.99 -12.86 3.66
N VAL A 421 -5.04 -13.37 2.86
CA VAL A 421 -5.01 -14.77 2.39
C VAL A 421 -3.76 -15.52 2.88
N LYS A 422 -2.58 -14.91 2.74
CA LYS A 422 -1.27 -15.50 3.08
C LYS A 422 -0.45 -14.58 3.99
N PRO A 423 -0.84 -14.40 5.27
CA PRO A 423 -0.14 -13.52 6.20
C PRO A 423 1.29 -13.99 6.50
N ILE A 424 2.28 -13.20 6.08
CA ILE A 424 3.69 -13.51 6.36
C ILE A 424 4.04 -13.21 7.82
N TRP A 425 3.36 -12.27 8.47
CA TRP A 425 3.59 -11.92 9.88
C TRP A 425 3.49 -13.13 10.83
N GLU A 426 2.61 -14.09 10.53
CA GLU A 426 2.40 -15.31 11.32
C GLU A 426 3.61 -16.25 11.27
N ILE A 427 4.15 -16.48 10.07
CA ILE A 427 5.26 -17.42 9.85
C ILE A 427 6.65 -16.78 10.05
N SER A 428 6.71 -15.45 10.13
CA SER A 428 7.94 -14.68 10.29
C SER A 428 8.19 -14.18 11.72
N SER A 429 7.37 -14.62 12.69
CA SER A 429 7.43 -14.11 14.07
C SER A 429 7.40 -12.59 14.11
N GLN A 430 6.39 -11.97 13.47
CA GLN A 430 6.26 -10.51 13.33
C GLN A 430 7.46 -9.87 12.60
N PHE A 431 7.81 -10.42 11.43
CA PHE A 431 8.96 -9.97 10.61
C PHE A 431 10.26 -9.82 11.41
N TYR A 432 10.46 -10.72 12.38
CA TYR A 432 11.62 -10.73 13.29
C TYR A 432 11.92 -9.37 13.96
N GLY A 433 10.87 -8.60 14.29
CA GLY A 433 10.95 -7.31 14.96
C GLY A 433 10.93 -6.09 14.05
N VAL A 434 10.92 -6.26 12.73
CA VAL A 434 10.78 -5.16 11.77
C VAL A 434 9.32 -4.68 11.75
N PRO A 435 9.04 -3.36 11.76
CA PRO A 435 7.69 -2.84 11.58
C PRO A 435 7.04 -3.31 10.29
N TYR A 436 5.73 -3.59 10.32
CA TYR A 436 5.00 -3.94 9.10
C TYR A 436 3.59 -3.34 9.03
N VAL A 437 3.06 -3.23 7.82
CA VAL A 437 1.69 -2.85 7.52
C VAL A 437 0.95 -4.10 7.04
N TRP A 438 -0.13 -4.46 7.71
CA TRP A 438 -1.02 -5.54 7.27
C TRP A 438 -1.78 -5.06 6.04
N CYS A 439 -1.57 -5.68 4.88
CA CYS A 439 -2.19 -5.23 3.64
C CYS A 439 -3.18 -6.25 3.10
N MET A 440 -4.26 -5.74 2.54
CA MET A 440 -5.17 -6.50 1.70
C MET A 440 -4.75 -6.32 0.24
N LEU A 441 -4.36 -7.40 -0.44
CA LEU A 441 -4.04 -7.37 -1.86
C LEU A 441 -5.34 -7.42 -2.68
N HIS A 442 -6.20 -8.38 -2.37
CA HIS A 442 -7.51 -8.65 -2.93
C HIS A 442 -7.54 -8.96 -4.43
N ASN A 443 -7.00 -8.11 -5.29
CA ASN A 443 -7.16 -8.22 -6.74
C ASN A 443 -5.83 -8.32 -7.47
N PHE A 444 -5.82 -9.18 -8.50
CA PHE A 444 -4.70 -9.40 -9.40
C PHE A 444 -5.10 -9.01 -10.83
N GLY A 445 -4.20 -8.38 -11.57
CA GLY A 445 -4.36 -8.02 -12.98
C GLY A 445 -5.41 -6.95 -13.29
N GLY A 446 -6.12 -6.42 -12.30
CA GLY A 446 -7.34 -5.65 -12.55
C GLY A 446 -8.50 -6.49 -13.06
N ASN A 447 -8.46 -7.82 -12.82
CA ASN A 447 -9.52 -8.73 -13.22
C ASN A 447 -10.86 -8.34 -12.58
N ILE A 448 -11.94 -8.49 -13.34
CA ILE A 448 -13.29 -8.15 -12.88
C ILE A 448 -13.99 -9.44 -12.47
N GLU A 449 -14.20 -9.58 -11.17
CA GLU A 449 -15.01 -10.64 -10.58
C GLU A 449 -15.64 -10.14 -9.29
N MET A 450 -16.68 -10.83 -8.79
CA MET A 450 -17.19 -10.57 -7.45
C MET A 450 -16.51 -11.53 -6.49
N TYR A 451 -15.59 -11.02 -5.68
CA TYR A 451 -14.80 -11.82 -4.76
C TYR A 451 -14.42 -11.02 -3.52
N GLY A 452 -14.33 -11.68 -2.37
CA GLY A 452 -13.76 -11.12 -1.15
C GLY A 452 -13.81 -12.09 0.02
N ILE A 453 -13.08 -11.74 1.08
CA ILE A 453 -13.01 -12.51 2.33
C ILE A 453 -13.28 -11.56 3.50
N LEU A 454 -14.54 -11.11 3.60
CA LEU A 454 -14.91 -10.02 4.52
C LEU A 454 -14.64 -10.36 5.99
N ASP A 455 -14.74 -11.63 6.40
CA ASP A 455 -14.42 -12.02 7.77
C ASP A 455 -12.94 -11.83 8.09
N ALA A 456 -12.05 -12.32 7.21
CA ALA A 456 -10.60 -12.18 7.37
C ALA A 456 -10.18 -10.70 7.38
N ILE A 457 -10.81 -9.86 6.55
CA ILE A 457 -10.57 -8.41 6.56
C ILE A 457 -11.04 -7.78 7.88
N SER A 458 -12.18 -8.23 8.42
CA SER A 458 -12.74 -7.67 9.65
C SER A 458 -11.96 -8.06 10.91
N SER A 459 -11.29 -9.21 10.91
CA SER A 459 -10.59 -9.76 12.09
C SER A 459 -9.07 -9.66 11.99
N GLY A 460 -8.48 -9.90 10.81
CA GLY A 460 -7.04 -10.00 10.58
C GLY A 460 -6.23 -8.83 11.12
N PRO A 461 -6.54 -7.56 10.76
CA PRO A 461 -5.85 -6.40 11.31
C PRO A 461 -5.92 -6.28 12.84
N ILE A 462 -7.01 -6.73 13.46
CA ILE A 462 -7.20 -6.68 14.91
C ILE A 462 -6.35 -7.78 15.58
N GLU A 463 -6.37 -8.98 15.02
CA GLU A 463 -5.60 -10.13 15.50
C GLU A 463 -4.11 -9.88 15.37
N ALA A 464 -3.65 -9.43 14.21
CA ALA A 464 -2.25 -9.08 13.95
C ALA A 464 -1.75 -8.01 14.94
N ARG A 465 -2.52 -6.95 15.19
CA ARG A 465 -2.15 -5.87 16.12
C ARG A 465 -2.14 -6.29 17.58
N LEU A 466 -3.10 -7.11 18.00
CA LEU A 466 -3.23 -7.56 19.40
C LEU A 466 -2.40 -8.80 19.71
N SER A 467 -1.80 -9.43 18.70
CA SER A 467 -0.94 -10.59 18.88
C SER A 467 0.29 -10.26 19.75
N PRO A 468 0.79 -11.23 20.53
CA PRO A 468 1.99 -11.04 21.33
C PRO A 468 3.16 -10.59 20.45
N ASN A 469 3.90 -9.59 20.92
CA ASN A 469 5.09 -9.08 20.23
C ASN A 469 4.82 -8.43 18.87
N SER A 470 3.57 -8.04 18.57
CA SER A 470 3.23 -7.39 17.31
C SER A 470 4.09 -6.16 17.03
N THR A 471 4.60 -6.08 15.81
CA THR A 471 5.26 -4.89 15.24
C THR A 471 4.40 -4.26 14.14
N MET A 472 3.10 -4.56 14.13
CA MET A 472 2.16 -3.98 13.18
C MET A 472 2.00 -2.48 13.44
N VAL A 473 2.22 -1.69 12.40
CA VAL A 473 2.17 -0.21 12.43
C VAL A 473 1.15 0.38 11.46
N GLY A 474 0.40 -0.46 10.75
CA GLY A 474 -0.58 0.04 9.81
C GLY A 474 -1.46 -1.04 9.23
N VAL A 475 -2.50 -0.56 8.57
CA VAL A 475 -3.31 -1.34 7.63
C VAL A 475 -3.10 -0.79 6.22
N GLY A 476 -3.38 -1.57 5.18
CA GLY A 476 -3.16 -1.13 3.81
C GLY A 476 -4.02 -1.82 2.75
N MET A 477 -4.15 -1.16 1.62
CA MET A 477 -4.84 -1.65 0.41
C MET A 477 -3.86 -1.68 -0.76
N CYS A 478 -3.57 -2.87 -1.27
CA CYS A 478 -2.49 -3.13 -2.23
C CYS A 478 -2.97 -3.78 -3.54
N MET A 479 -4.20 -3.51 -3.96
CA MET A 479 -4.79 -4.09 -5.18
C MET A 479 -3.96 -3.82 -6.43
N GLU A 480 -3.79 -4.85 -7.27
CA GLU A 480 -3.12 -4.66 -8.56
C GLU A 480 -3.94 -3.75 -9.48
N GLY A 481 -5.26 -3.91 -9.53
CA GLY A 481 -6.18 -2.98 -10.16
C GLY A 481 -7.30 -2.57 -9.21
N ILE A 482 -7.90 -1.40 -9.44
CA ILE A 482 -8.98 -0.85 -8.61
C ILE A 482 -10.28 -0.68 -9.42
N GLU A 483 -11.28 -0.01 -8.84
CA GLU A 483 -12.57 0.27 -9.50
C GLU A 483 -13.47 -0.97 -9.70
N HIS A 484 -13.40 -1.91 -8.77
CA HIS A 484 -14.32 -3.04 -8.60
C HIS A 484 -14.62 -3.27 -7.11
N ASN A 485 -15.38 -4.31 -6.74
CA ASN A 485 -15.66 -4.77 -5.36
C ASN A 485 -15.66 -3.69 -4.23
N PRO A 486 -16.45 -2.61 -4.35
CA PRO A 486 -16.33 -1.45 -3.45
C PRO A 486 -16.63 -1.77 -1.97
N VAL A 487 -17.41 -2.84 -1.72
CA VAL A 487 -17.73 -3.32 -0.38
C VAL A 487 -16.47 -3.78 0.38
N VAL A 488 -15.52 -4.38 -0.33
CA VAL A 488 -14.26 -4.88 0.22
C VAL A 488 -13.37 -3.72 0.63
N TYR A 489 -13.23 -2.70 -0.23
CA TYR A 489 -12.38 -1.54 0.03
C TYR A 489 -12.95 -0.58 1.08
N GLU A 490 -14.27 -0.42 1.13
CA GLU A 490 -14.90 0.36 2.19
C GLU A 490 -14.74 -0.33 3.55
N LEU A 491 -14.81 -1.66 3.62
CA LEU A 491 -14.55 -2.39 4.86
C LEU A 491 -13.07 -2.24 5.28
N MET A 492 -12.15 -2.49 4.36
CA MET A 492 -10.71 -2.49 4.66
C MET A 492 -10.21 -1.13 5.13
N SER A 493 -10.61 -0.05 4.44
CA SER A 493 -10.24 1.31 4.85
C SER A 493 -10.78 1.68 6.23
N GLU A 494 -11.99 1.22 6.59
CA GLU A 494 -12.58 1.47 7.89
C GLU A 494 -11.82 0.79 9.04
N MET A 495 -11.11 -0.32 8.77
CA MET A 495 -10.30 -1.02 9.77
C MET A 495 -9.17 -0.16 10.35
N ALA A 496 -8.76 0.91 9.66
CA ALA A 496 -7.83 1.90 10.18
C ALA A 496 -8.34 2.68 11.41
N PHE A 497 -9.65 2.60 11.69
CA PHE A 497 -10.34 3.30 12.78
C PHE A 497 -11.00 2.35 13.80
N ARG A 498 -10.86 1.03 13.62
CA ARG A 498 -11.56 0.01 14.41
C ARG A 498 -10.65 -0.62 15.45
N ASN A 499 -11.08 -0.60 16.71
CA ASN A 499 -10.37 -1.26 17.82
C ASN A 499 -10.75 -2.74 18.00
N HIS A 500 -11.89 -3.14 17.43
CA HIS A 500 -12.48 -4.48 17.57
C HIS A 500 -12.97 -4.94 16.21
N LYS A 501 -13.08 -6.27 16.05
CA LYS A 501 -13.66 -6.87 14.84
C LYS A 501 -15.08 -6.36 14.59
N ILE A 502 -15.43 -6.20 13.32
CA ILE A 502 -16.76 -5.79 12.89
C ILE A 502 -17.69 -7.01 12.84
N GLN A 503 -18.97 -6.82 13.18
CA GLN A 503 -20.01 -7.80 12.86
C GLN A 503 -20.43 -7.61 11.40
N VAL A 504 -19.86 -8.42 10.50
CA VAL A 504 -19.91 -8.18 9.04
C VAL A 504 -21.34 -8.12 8.52
N GLU A 505 -22.23 -9.03 8.90
CA GLU A 505 -23.64 -8.99 8.45
C GLU A 505 -24.36 -7.69 8.84
N ALA A 506 -24.18 -7.23 10.09
CA ALA A 506 -24.77 -5.98 10.55
C ALA A 506 -24.17 -4.76 9.82
N TRP A 507 -22.87 -4.81 9.54
CA TRP A 507 -22.19 -3.79 8.75
C TRP A 507 -22.69 -3.77 7.31
N LEU A 508 -22.89 -4.92 6.68
CA LEU A 508 -23.41 -5.07 5.33
C LEU A 508 -24.84 -4.56 5.18
N LYS A 509 -25.70 -4.81 6.18
CA LYS A 509 -27.05 -4.24 6.22
C LYS A 509 -27.04 -2.71 6.24
N SER A 510 -26.07 -2.11 6.94
CA SER A 510 -25.88 -0.66 6.93
C SER A 510 -25.27 -0.20 5.60
N TYR A 511 -24.30 -0.94 5.06
CA TYR A 511 -23.67 -0.67 3.77
C TYR A 511 -24.69 -0.63 2.63
N SER A 512 -25.54 -1.65 2.51
CA SER A 512 -26.60 -1.72 1.50
C SER A 512 -27.57 -0.55 1.60
N TYR A 513 -28.03 -0.22 2.81
CA TYR A 513 -28.91 0.92 3.06
C TYR A 513 -28.30 2.23 2.54
N ARG A 514 -27.04 2.52 2.91
CA ARG A 514 -26.38 3.76 2.51
C ARG A 514 -26.13 3.83 1.01
N ARG A 515 -25.65 2.72 0.45
CA ARG A 515 -25.32 2.60 -0.98
C ARG A 515 -26.54 2.83 -1.87
N TYR A 516 -27.71 2.40 -1.44
CA TYR A 516 -28.94 2.50 -2.24
C TYR A 516 -29.91 3.59 -1.76
N GLY A 517 -29.62 4.24 -0.63
CA GLY A 517 -30.43 5.33 -0.06
C GLY A 517 -31.71 4.92 0.64
N GLN A 518 -32.01 3.63 0.69
CA GLN A 518 -33.25 3.11 1.26
C GLN A 518 -33.07 1.67 1.73
N ALA A 519 -33.86 1.29 2.73
CA ALA A 519 -33.85 -0.06 3.26
C ALA A 519 -34.79 -0.93 2.42
N ILE A 520 -34.22 -1.86 1.65
CA ILE A 520 -34.99 -2.82 0.85
C ILE A 520 -34.70 -4.22 1.38
N HIS A 521 -35.75 -4.94 1.78
CA HIS A 521 -35.61 -6.28 2.37
C HIS A 521 -34.92 -7.25 1.41
N GLN A 522 -35.37 -7.33 0.16
CA GLN A 522 -34.82 -8.23 -0.86
C GLN A 522 -33.33 -7.97 -1.13
N ILE A 523 -32.90 -6.71 -1.03
CA ILE A 523 -31.51 -6.33 -1.20
C ILE A 523 -30.66 -6.75 0.00
N ASN A 524 -31.20 -6.67 1.22
CA ASN A 524 -30.53 -7.18 2.41
C ASN A 524 -30.36 -8.70 2.32
N GLU A 525 -31.38 -9.43 1.90
CA GLU A 525 -31.30 -10.88 1.65
C GLU A 525 -30.28 -11.20 0.56
N ALA A 526 -30.23 -10.42 -0.53
CA ALA A 526 -29.22 -10.59 -1.56
C ALA A 526 -27.79 -10.40 -0.99
N TRP A 527 -27.55 -9.35 -0.21
CA TRP A 527 -26.25 -9.15 0.45
C TRP A 527 -25.89 -10.25 1.45
N HIS A 528 -26.88 -10.81 2.15
CA HIS A 528 -26.67 -11.97 3.01
C HIS A 528 -26.20 -13.18 2.19
N ILE A 529 -26.83 -13.47 1.04
CA ILE A 529 -26.39 -14.53 0.13
C ILE A 529 -24.97 -14.26 -0.41
N LEU A 530 -24.71 -13.04 -0.89
CA LEU A 530 -23.38 -12.68 -1.44
C LEU A 530 -22.28 -12.82 -0.38
N TYR A 531 -22.58 -12.43 0.86
CA TYR A 531 -21.67 -12.61 1.99
C TYR A 531 -21.37 -14.07 2.26
N HIS A 532 -22.38 -14.94 2.34
CA HIS A 532 -22.16 -16.38 2.60
C HIS A 532 -21.68 -17.18 1.37
N THR A 533 -21.37 -16.50 0.26
CA THR A 533 -20.84 -17.12 -0.97
C THR A 533 -19.57 -16.42 -1.40
N ILE A 534 -19.66 -15.44 -2.29
CA ILE A 534 -18.54 -14.85 -3.01
C ILE A 534 -17.75 -13.80 -2.20
N TYR A 535 -18.35 -13.22 -1.16
CA TYR A 535 -17.70 -12.23 -0.29
C TYR A 535 -17.22 -12.81 1.05
N ASN A 536 -17.24 -14.13 1.21
CA ASN A 536 -16.55 -14.81 2.31
C ASN A 536 -15.94 -16.13 1.82
N CYS A 537 -15.21 -16.06 0.71
CA CYS A 537 -14.59 -17.26 0.13
C CYS A 537 -13.52 -17.82 1.07
N THR A 538 -13.38 -19.16 1.12
CA THR A 538 -12.41 -19.86 1.99
C THR A 538 -11.47 -20.75 1.18
N ASP A 539 -11.31 -20.47 -0.11
CA ASP A 539 -10.49 -21.28 -1.03
C ASP A 539 -8.98 -21.05 -0.87
N GLY A 540 -8.58 -19.91 -0.29
CA GLY A 540 -7.18 -19.58 -0.02
C GLY A 540 -6.36 -19.29 -1.30
N ILE A 541 -7.03 -19.00 -2.41
CA ILE A 541 -6.37 -18.75 -3.70
C ILE A 541 -6.14 -17.27 -3.96
N ALA A 542 -5.23 -16.96 -4.89
CA ALA A 542 -5.12 -15.63 -5.46
C ALA A 542 -6.32 -15.39 -6.39
N ASP A 543 -6.98 -14.22 -6.23
CA ASP A 543 -8.14 -13.79 -7.00
C ASP A 543 -7.75 -13.47 -8.45
N HIS A 544 -7.52 -14.53 -9.21
CA HIS A 544 -7.35 -14.48 -10.65
C HIS A 544 -8.65 -14.99 -11.26
N ASN A 545 -9.43 -14.11 -11.88
CA ASN A 545 -10.56 -14.55 -12.69
C ASN A 545 -10.13 -15.63 -13.72
N LYS A 546 -10.68 -16.84 -13.53
CA LYS A 546 -10.53 -18.04 -14.37
C LYS A 546 -11.85 -18.46 -15.02
N ASP A 547 -12.80 -17.55 -15.13
CA ASP A 547 -14.04 -17.76 -15.85
C ASP A 547 -13.75 -18.08 -17.32
N TYR A 548 -14.49 -19.03 -17.88
CA TYR A 548 -14.31 -19.47 -19.27
C TYR A 548 -14.42 -18.33 -20.30
N ILE A 549 -15.09 -17.23 -19.95
CA ILE A 549 -15.29 -16.09 -20.86
C ILE A 549 -14.01 -15.24 -21.05
N VAL A 550 -13.08 -15.27 -20.08
CA VAL A 550 -11.84 -14.48 -20.13
C VAL A 550 -10.61 -15.32 -20.48
N GLU A 551 -10.76 -16.65 -20.53
CA GLU A 551 -9.69 -17.59 -20.88
C GLU A 551 -9.64 -17.87 -22.39
N LEU A 552 -8.48 -18.32 -22.87
CA LEU A 552 -8.36 -18.80 -24.25
C LEU A 552 -9.21 -20.08 -24.43
N PRO A 553 -10.02 -20.19 -25.51
CA PRO A 553 -10.82 -21.39 -25.75
C PRO A 553 -9.96 -22.65 -25.83
N ASP A 554 -10.31 -23.66 -25.04
CA ASP A 554 -9.71 -24.99 -25.06
C ASP A 554 -10.82 -26.06 -25.23
N TYR A 555 -10.54 -27.10 -26.00
CA TYR A 555 -11.48 -28.21 -26.25
C TYR A 555 -11.60 -29.14 -25.02
N SER A 556 -10.62 -29.11 -24.12
CA SER A 556 -10.62 -29.85 -22.85
C SER A 556 -10.22 -28.91 -21.71
N PRO A 557 -11.16 -28.19 -21.09
CA PRO A 557 -10.89 -27.39 -19.89
C PRO A 557 -10.60 -28.32 -18.70
N HIS A 558 -9.41 -28.91 -18.65
CA HIS A 558 -8.92 -29.56 -17.45
C HIS A 558 -8.28 -28.50 -16.55
N MET A 559 -8.80 -28.37 -15.32
CA MET A 559 -8.07 -27.73 -14.24
C MET A 559 -6.72 -28.44 -14.12
N LYS A 560 -5.64 -27.80 -14.56
CA LYS A 560 -4.29 -28.25 -14.19
C LYS A 560 -4.21 -28.13 -12.68
N SER A 561 -4.34 -29.25 -11.97
CA SER A 561 -3.79 -29.39 -10.62
C SER A 561 -2.33 -28.93 -10.62
N PRO A 562 -1.74 -28.45 -9.50
CA PRO A 562 -0.40 -27.84 -9.46
C PRO A 562 0.78 -28.77 -9.74
N GLU A 563 0.58 -29.89 -10.44
CA GLU A 563 1.61 -30.89 -10.75
C GLU A 563 1.91 -30.96 -12.26
N ILE A 564 2.28 -29.85 -12.91
CA ILE A 564 3.22 -29.90 -14.05
C ILE A 564 4.20 -28.73 -13.95
N SER A 565 5.30 -28.95 -13.24
CA SER A 565 6.62 -28.38 -13.56
C SER A 565 7.75 -29.42 -13.50
N ARG A 566 7.44 -30.70 -13.27
CA ARG A 566 8.47 -31.76 -13.18
C ARG A 566 9.01 -32.27 -14.52
N GLU A 567 8.30 -32.07 -15.64
CA GLU A 567 8.82 -32.50 -16.96
C GLU A 567 9.79 -31.51 -17.61
N GLY A 568 9.84 -30.25 -17.15
CA GLY A 568 10.91 -29.30 -17.52
C GLY A 568 12.20 -29.45 -16.70
N GLN A 569 12.14 -30.12 -15.54
CA GLN A 569 13.29 -30.32 -14.66
C GLN A 569 14.13 -31.57 -15.01
N MET A 570 13.58 -32.54 -15.75
CA MET A 570 14.33 -33.75 -16.14
C MET A 570 15.27 -33.56 -17.35
N MET A 571 15.19 -32.45 -18.09
CA MET A 571 16.13 -32.16 -19.20
C MET A 571 17.38 -31.36 -18.79
N LYS A 572 17.50 -30.87 -17.54
CA LYS A 572 18.71 -30.17 -17.08
C LYS A 572 19.77 -31.08 -16.42
N ILE A 573 19.56 -32.39 -16.35
CA ILE A 573 20.51 -33.35 -15.74
C ILE A 573 21.31 -34.16 -16.78
N ARG A 574 21.01 -34.04 -18.07
CA ARG A 574 21.80 -34.69 -19.13
C ARG A 574 22.49 -33.65 -20.00
N HIS A 575 23.58 -33.07 -19.51
CA HIS A 575 24.78 -32.70 -20.27
C HIS A 575 25.77 -31.99 -19.33
N LYS A 576 26.37 -32.80 -18.44
CA LYS A 576 27.69 -32.56 -17.87
C LYS A 576 28.42 -33.91 -17.81
N THR A 577 29.07 -34.23 -18.92
CA THR A 577 30.32 -35.00 -19.00
C THR A 577 31.21 -34.25 -19.96
#